data_AF-A0A935JMP0-F1
#
_entry.id   AF-A0A935JMP0-F1
#
_cell.length_a   1.000
_cell.length_b   1.000
_cell.length_c   1.000
_cell.angle_alpha   90.00
_cell.angle_beta   90.00
_cell.angle_gamma   90.00
#
_symmetry.space_group_name_H-M   'P 1'
#
loop_
_entity.id
_entity.type
_entity.pdbx_description
1 polymer ?
#
loop_
_entity_poly.entity_id
_entity_poly.type
_entity_poly.pdbx_seq_one_letter_code
_entity_poly.pdbx_strand_id
1 'polypeptide(L)'
;MHSLMRILANISSYLFHPLLVLFYSLFLVLCLNPHLFGSMHWSEQSLLLILLFIYTCFVPAIGFALLRFTGFIQSFEMRERTDRFGP
;
A
#
# COMPACT_ATOMS: atom_id res chain seq x y z
N MET A 1 3.72 16.70 -24.77
CA MET A 1 3.62 15.21 -24.76
C MET A 1 4.31 14.56 -23.55
N HIS A 2 5.49 15.01 -23.10
CA HIS A 2 6.24 14.38 -22.00
C HIS A 2 5.52 14.31 -20.64
N SER A 3 4.70 15.33 -20.29
CA SER A 3 3.98 15.35 -19.01
C SER A 3 2.94 14.23 -18.89
N LEU A 4 2.23 13.93 -19.99
CA LEU A 4 1.20 12.89 -20.02
C LEU A 4 1.80 11.50 -19.76
N MET A 5 2.91 11.18 -20.42
CA MET A 5 3.61 9.90 -20.23
C MET A 5 4.14 9.76 -18.80
N ARG A 6 4.62 10.85 -18.20
CA ARG A 6 5.13 10.85 -16.81
C ARG A 6 4.02 10.65 -15.79
N ILE A 7 2.84 11.23 -16.02
CA ILE A 7 1.65 11.02 -15.17
C ILE A 7 1.17 9.57 -15.26
N LEU A 8 1.05 9.02 -16.48
CA LEU A 8 0.64 7.63 -16.69
C LEU A 8 1.62 6.65 -16.03
N ALA A 9 2.94 6.89 -16.18
CA ALA A 9 3.97 6.06 -15.54
C ALA A 9 3.85 6.08 -14.01
N ASN A 10 3.63 7.25 -13.41
CA ASN A 10 3.45 7.37 -11.96
C ASN A 10 2.19 6.64 -11.49
N ILE A 11 1.05 6.83 -12.17
CA ILE A 11 -0.20 6.14 -11.82
C ILE A 11 -0.03 4.62 -11.90
N SER A 12 0.56 4.12 -12.99
CA SER A 12 0.85 2.69 -13.15
C SER A 12 1.77 2.18 -12.03
N SER A 13 2.80 2.94 -11.67
CA SER A 13 3.71 2.57 -10.59
C SER A 13 2.99 2.44 -9.24
N TYR A 14 2.08 3.38 -8.92
CA TYR A 14 1.29 3.32 -7.70
C TYR A 14 0.26 2.18 -7.72
N LEU A 15 -0.40 1.93 -8.84
CA LEU A 15 -1.41 0.88 -8.95
C LEU A 15 -0.79 -0.52 -8.88
N PHE A 16 0.35 -0.73 -9.51
CA PHE A 16 1.07 -2.00 -9.50
C PHE A 16 2.17 -2.05 -8.42
N HIS A 17 2.06 -1.20 -7.40
CA HIS A 17 3.03 -1.18 -6.31
C HIS A 17 3.02 -2.54 -5.58
N PRO A 18 4.19 -3.14 -5.29
CA PRO A 18 4.26 -4.47 -4.67
C PRO A 18 3.50 -4.60 -3.34
N LEU A 19 3.34 -3.48 -2.61
CA LEU A 19 2.51 -3.42 -1.39
C LEU A 19 1.03 -3.76 -1.64
N LEU A 20 0.49 -3.43 -2.82
CA LEU A 20 -0.91 -3.69 -3.17
C LEU A 20 -1.15 -5.12 -3.66
N VAL A 21 -0.09 -5.89 -3.95
CA VAL A 21 -0.21 -7.29 -4.41
C VAL A 21 -0.98 -8.13 -3.40
N LEU A 22 -0.74 -7.93 -2.11
CA LEU A 22 -1.47 -8.63 -1.05
C LEU A 22 -2.96 -8.27 -1.08
N PHE A 23 -3.29 -6.99 -1.25
CA PHE A 23 -4.67 -6.53 -1.36
C PHE A 23 -5.38 -7.14 -2.58
N TYR A 24 -4.75 -7.11 -3.76
CA TYR A 24 -5.32 -7.71 -4.97
C TYR A 24 -5.47 -9.23 -4.85
N SER A 25 -4.50 -9.91 -4.22
CA SER A 25 -4.57 -11.35 -4.01
C SER A 25 -5.74 -11.74 -3.11
N LEU A 26 -5.93 -11.05 -1.97
CA LEU A 26 -7.06 -11.30 -1.08
C LEU A 26 -8.39 -10.97 -1.77
N PHE A 27 -8.46 -9.85 -2.48
CA PHE A 27 -9.65 -9.48 -3.24
C PHE A 27 -10.03 -10.55 -4.27
N LEU A 28 -9.05 -11.06 -5.02
CA LEU A 28 -9.27 -12.10 -6.01
C LEU A 28 -9.73 -13.41 -5.36
N VAL A 29 -9.13 -13.82 -4.25
CA VAL A 29 -9.55 -15.04 -3.52
C VAL A 29 -10.97 -14.87 -2.97
N LEU A 30 -11.34 -13.71 -2.45
CA LEU A 30 -12.70 -13.43 -1.97
C LEU A 30 -13.72 -13.45 -3.11
N CYS A 31 -13.36 -12.97 -4.31
CA CYS A 31 -14.23 -13.06 -5.48
C CYS A 31 -14.40 -14.50 -5.99
N LEU A 32 -13.33 -15.31 -5.98
CA LEU A 32 -13.37 -16.67 -6.52
C LEU A 32 -13.93 -17.69 -5.51
N ASN A 33 -13.51 -17.60 -4.25
CA ASN A 33 -13.81 -18.58 -3.21
C ASN A 33 -13.92 -17.89 -1.82
N PRO A 34 -15.03 -17.20 -1.55
CA PRO A 34 -15.25 -16.46 -0.30
C PRO A 34 -15.22 -17.34 0.96
N HIS A 35 -15.46 -18.65 0.82
CA HIS A 35 -15.52 -19.59 1.93
C HIS A 35 -14.16 -19.95 2.55
N LEU A 36 -13.05 -19.63 1.88
CA LEU A 36 -11.70 -19.96 2.36
C LEU A 36 -11.32 -19.24 3.66
N PHE A 37 -11.99 -18.13 3.97
CA PHE A 37 -11.70 -17.30 5.15
C PHE A 37 -12.72 -17.44 6.28
N GLY A 38 -13.61 -18.45 6.22
CA GLY A 38 -14.60 -18.72 7.27
C GLY A 38 -15.72 -17.68 7.37
N SER A 39 -15.66 -16.58 6.61
CA SER A 39 -16.67 -15.53 6.56
C SER A 39 -17.81 -15.90 5.63
N MET A 40 -18.98 -16.21 6.19
CA MET A 40 -20.20 -16.46 5.40
C MET A 40 -20.93 -15.16 5.02
N HIS A 41 -20.56 -14.03 5.63
CA HIS A 41 -21.21 -12.75 5.38
C HIS A 41 -20.29 -11.78 4.62
N TRP A 42 -20.87 -11.10 3.62
CA TRP A 42 -20.18 -10.06 2.83
C TRP A 42 -19.60 -8.92 3.69
N SER A 43 -20.22 -8.62 4.84
CA SER A 43 -19.73 -7.59 5.77
C SER A 43 -18.42 -7.95 6.45
N GLU A 44 -18.14 -9.24 6.67
CA GLU A 44 -16.90 -9.68 7.31
C GLU A 44 -15.74 -9.67 6.31
N GLN A 45 -16.03 -10.01 5.05
CA GLN A 45 -15.07 -10.00 3.95
C GLN A 45 -14.58 -8.58 3.62
N SER A 46 -15.49 -7.59 3.63
CA SER A 46 -15.11 -6.19 3.42
C SER A 46 -14.25 -5.66 4.57
N LEU A 47 -14.56 -6.06 5.81
CA LEU A 47 -13.76 -5.71 6.98
C LEU A 47 -12.34 -6.31 6.89
N LEU A 48 -12.20 -7.56 6.46
CA LEU A 48 -10.90 -8.18 6.23
C LEU A 48 -10.06 -7.43 5.17
N LEU A 49 -10.68 -7.03 4.05
CA LEU A 49 -10.02 -6.24 3.02
C LEU A 49 -9.56 -4.87 3.53
N ILE A 50 -10.43 -4.17 4.27
CA ILE A 50 -10.10 -2.88 4.86
C ILE A 50 -8.96 -3.02 5.88
N LEU A 51 -9.03 -4.05 6.73
CA LEU A 51 -8.01 -4.31 7.74
C LEU A 51 -6.66 -4.61 7.09
N LEU A 52 -6.63 -5.45 6.05
CA LEU A 52 -5.43 -5.72 5.28
C LEU A 52 -4.84 -4.44 4.70
N PHE A 53 -5.67 -3.61 4.05
CA PHE A 53 -5.23 -2.34 3.48
C PHE A 53 -4.65 -1.39 4.54
N ILE A 54 -5.28 -1.33 5.72
CA ILE A 54 -4.78 -0.53 6.84
C ILE A 54 -3.38 -1.01 7.24
N TYR A 55 -3.17 -2.30 7.43
CA TYR A 55 -1.88 -2.82 7.86
C TYR A 55 -0.79 -2.74 6.79
N THR A 56 -1.11 -2.97 5.51
CA THR A 56 -0.10 -3.03 4.45
C THR A 56 0.24 -1.68 3.83
N CYS A 57 -0.70 -0.73 3.85
CA CYS A 57 -0.52 0.57 3.21
C CYS A 57 -0.62 1.72 4.22
N PHE A 58 -1.65 1.74 5.05
CA PHE A 58 -1.92 2.90 5.92
C PHE A 58 -0.93 3.02 7.08
N VAL A 59 -0.66 1.93 7.80
CA VAL A 59 0.29 1.91 8.93
C VAL A 59 1.70 2.29 8.47
N PRO A 60 2.27 1.69 7.39
CA PRO A 60 3.56 2.13 6.86
C PRO A 60 3.55 3.59 6.38
N ALA A 61 2.48 4.03 5.71
CA ALA A 61 2.37 5.42 5.25
C ALA A 61 2.40 6.42 6.41
N ILE A 62 1.70 6.13 7.51
CA ILE A 62 1.78 6.92 8.75
C ILE A 62 3.21 6.89 9.30
N GLY A 63 3.84 5.72 9.35
CA GLY A 63 5.24 5.59 9.79
C GLY A 63 6.18 6.51 9.02
N PHE A 64 6.11 6.49 7.68
CA PHE A 64 6.90 7.39 6.83
C PHE A 64 6.52 8.86 7.03
N ALA A 65 5.24 9.19 7.20
CA ALA A 65 4.80 10.56 7.47
C ALA A 65 5.36 11.08 8.80
N LEU A 66 5.39 10.26 9.85
CA LEU A 66 5.97 10.59 11.14
C LEU A 66 7.49 10.78 11.04
N LEU A 67 8.21 9.89 10.35
CA LEU A 67 9.64 10.05 10.07
C LEU A 67 9.95 11.33 9.30
N ARG A 68 9.07 11.71 8.36
CA ARG A 68 9.19 12.96 7.61
C ARG A 68 8.96 14.17 8.50
N PHE A 69 7.94 14.12 9.36
CA PHE A 69 7.59 15.21 10.27
C PHE A 69 8.67 15.46 11.33
N THR A 70 9.26 14.39 11.84
CA THR A 70 10.36 14.44 12.83
C THR A 70 11.71 14.83 12.21
N GLY A 71 11.79 14.96 10.89
CA GLY A 71 13.00 15.36 10.17
C GLY A 71 14.01 14.24 9.93
N PHE A 72 13.67 12.99 10.25
CA PHE A 72 14.56 11.83 10.02
C PHE A 72 14.74 11.49 8.53
N ILE A 73 13.72 11.73 7.69
CA ILE A 73 13.81 11.53 6.25
C ILE A 73 13.59 12.85 5.49
N GLN A 74 14.43 13.13 4.50
CA GLN A 74 14.34 14.38 3.73
C GLN A 74 13.32 14.29 2.58
N SER A 75 12.97 13.08 2.15
CA SER A 75 11.97 12.84 1.10
C SER A 75 11.38 11.44 1.21
N PHE A 76 10.15 11.26 0.74
CA PHE A 76 9.54 9.92 0.63
C PHE A 76 10.30 9.00 -0.34
N GLU A 77 11.02 9.56 -1.30
CA GLU A 77 11.87 8.81 -2.24
C GLU A 77 13.21 8.36 -1.62
N MET A 78 13.55 8.84 -0.40
CA MET A 78 14.78 8.49 0.32
C MET A 78 16.02 8.48 -0.59
N ARG A 79 16.27 9.64 -1.21
CA ARG A 79 17.35 9.84 -2.19
C ARG A 79 18.74 9.75 -1.56
N GLU A 80 18.86 10.23 -0.33
CA GLU A 80 20.07 10.14 0.49
C GLU A 80 20.19 8.71 1.04
N ARG A 81 21.39 8.12 0.99
CA ARG A 81 21.61 6.77 1.53
C ARG A 81 21.42 6.73 3.05
N THR A 82 21.70 7.84 3.73
CA THR A 82 21.53 8.00 5.18
C THR A 82 20.07 7.96 5.60
N ASP A 83 19.11 8.37 4.76
CA ASP A 83 17.67 8.31 5.07
C ASP A 83 17.16 6.86 5.21
N ARG A 84 17.94 5.87 4.74
CA ARG A 84 17.58 4.44 4.76
C ARG A 84 18.16 3.69 5.96
N PHE A 85 19.15 4.27 6.62
CA PHE A 85 19.69 3.79 7.87
C PHE A 85 19.08 4.67 8.95
N GLY A 86 18.11 4.14 9.71
CA GLY A 86 17.73 4.78 10.96
C GLY A 86 18.97 4.98 11.86
N PRO A 87 18.87 5.82 12.90
CA PRO A 87 19.91 5.85 13.93
C PRO A 87 20.22 4.44 14.46
#